data_AF-A0A956K9M1-F1
#
_entry.id   AF-A0A956K9M1-F1
#
_cell.length_a   1.000
_cell.length_b   1.000
_cell.length_c   1.000
_cell.angle_alpha   90.00
_cell.angle_beta   90.00
_cell.angle_gamma   90.00
#
_symmetry.space_group_name_H-M   'P 1'
#
loop_
_entity.id
_entity.type
_entity.pdbx_description
1 polymer ?
#
loop_
_entity_poly.entity_id
_entity_poly.type
_entity_poly.pdbx_seq_one_letter_code
_entity_poly.pdbx_strand_id
1 'polypeptide(L)'
;GEIWTCDPLTDAFAEVGQVTCGSGLVYSMAVDHEGQGWIEDLDSRDLIRIDLANPQNCTEPPWVPGNGGFTYFGMGFVGDDTIAGGDCERLYLHSYSGQGPFTEGPGIGKLAAYDPADGSLTVLADIDYDGGEIDGTGDGRLFAFAGDPSKLIEYDPQTGDVLDVMVLADLPKTSASAFAFHSGDFYFFTEAVPPACGPCLEACTPTYLECLADPECAASLQCALDLGQLTDDCGGLAPQEVHNCLANQCLDSCFPVGGKPSQVTRLDWDESEGQGKVLEVVNAMAPIRVVGAGTSICAPLEVP
;
A
#
# COMPACT_ATOMS: atom_id res chain seq x y z
N GLY A 1 10.60 11.19 -4.50
CA GLY A 1 9.67 10.66 -3.51
C GLY A 1 9.38 11.79 -2.55
N GLU A 2 8.15 11.92 -2.11
CA GLU A 2 7.73 12.94 -1.16
C GLU A 2 7.23 12.23 0.11
N ILE A 3 7.52 12.81 1.27
CA ILE A 3 7.02 12.36 2.56
C ILE A 3 5.87 13.28 2.96
N TRP A 4 4.79 12.66 3.41
CA TRP A 4 3.58 13.32 3.86
C TRP A 4 3.13 12.72 5.18
N THR A 5 2.53 13.53 6.04
CA THR A 5 1.72 13.03 7.16
C THR A 5 0.26 12.97 6.75
N CYS A 6 -0.47 12.00 7.30
CA CYS A 6 -1.91 11.88 7.22
C CYS A 6 -2.46 11.89 8.64
N ASP A 7 -3.35 12.84 8.95
CA ASP A 7 -4.10 12.86 10.21
C ASP A 7 -5.45 12.15 10.00
N PRO A 8 -5.63 10.92 10.50
CA PRO A 8 -6.86 10.17 10.29
C PRO A 8 -8.09 10.77 10.99
N LEU A 9 -7.91 11.67 11.97
CA LEU A 9 -9.02 12.31 12.67
C LEU A 9 -9.60 13.49 11.88
N THR A 10 -8.76 14.17 11.11
CA THR A 10 -9.16 15.37 10.34
C THR A 10 -9.14 15.15 8.83
N ASP A 11 -8.69 13.97 8.39
CA ASP A 11 -8.45 13.63 7.00
C ASP A 11 -7.50 14.62 6.29
N ALA A 12 -6.56 15.17 7.05
CA ALA A 12 -5.64 16.19 6.58
C ALA A 12 -4.30 15.57 6.17
N PHE A 13 -3.85 15.93 4.97
CA PHE A 13 -2.52 15.63 4.48
C PHE A 13 -1.62 16.86 4.58
N ALA A 14 -0.39 16.68 5.05
CA ALA A 14 0.62 17.73 5.08
C ALA A 14 1.95 17.23 4.52
N GLU A 15 2.53 17.98 3.58
CA GLU A 15 3.85 17.68 3.05
C GLU A 15 4.91 17.91 4.14
N VAL A 16 5.77 16.93 4.33
CA VAL A 16 6.92 16.99 5.24
C VAL A 16 8.17 17.40 4.46
N GLY A 17 8.39 16.79 3.29
CA GLY A 17 9.49 17.16 2.41
C GLY A 17 9.87 16.05 1.42
N GLN A 18 10.94 16.29 0.66
CA GLN A 18 11.39 15.37 -0.37
C GLN A 18 12.47 14.41 0.13
N VAL A 19 12.38 13.15 -0.34
CA VAL A 19 13.44 12.15 -0.21
C VAL A 19 14.49 12.44 -1.28
N THR A 20 15.69 12.83 -0.86
CA THR A 20 16.82 13.14 -1.75
C THR A 20 17.91 12.08 -1.77
N CYS A 21 17.66 10.95 -1.12
CA CYS A 21 18.61 9.86 -0.92
C CYS A 21 18.30 8.69 -1.85
N GLY A 22 19.29 7.84 -2.11
CA GLY A 22 19.16 6.78 -3.11
C GLY A 22 18.88 7.33 -4.51
N SER A 23 17.96 6.69 -5.22
CA SER A 23 17.38 7.22 -6.47
C SER A 23 16.35 8.32 -6.23
N GLY A 24 15.84 8.42 -4.99
CA GLY A 24 14.71 9.25 -4.63
C GLY A 24 13.37 8.66 -5.05
N LEU A 25 13.34 7.46 -5.65
CA LEU A 25 12.10 6.74 -5.96
C LEU A 25 11.79 5.77 -4.83
N VAL A 26 10.55 5.83 -4.32
CA VAL A 26 10.11 5.03 -3.17
C VAL A 26 9.26 3.86 -3.67
N TYR A 27 9.53 2.66 -3.18
CA TYR A 27 8.69 1.49 -3.40
C TYR A 27 7.78 1.20 -2.20
N SER A 28 8.34 1.22 -0.99
CA SER A 28 7.65 0.89 0.27
C SER A 28 8.21 1.73 1.43
N MET A 29 7.45 1.84 2.52
CA MET A 29 7.84 2.64 3.68
C MET A 29 7.31 2.04 5.00
N ALA A 30 8.11 2.09 6.06
CA ALA A 30 7.68 1.89 7.45
C ALA A 30 8.19 3.04 8.34
N VAL A 31 7.65 3.19 9.55
CA VAL A 31 8.07 4.22 10.52
C VAL A 31 8.35 3.57 11.87
N ASP A 32 9.54 3.83 12.42
CA ASP A 32 9.92 3.30 13.73
C ASP A 32 9.49 4.23 14.90
N HIS A 33 9.69 3.76 16.12
CA HIS A 33 9.40 4.44 17.38
C HIS A 33 10.24 5.70 17.64
N GLU A 34 11.37 5.85 16.94
CA GLU A 34 12.22 7.05 16.99
C GLU A 34 11.78 8.10 15.95
N GLY A 35 10.69 7.84 15.22
CA GLY A 35 10.21 8.72 14.15
C GLY A 35 11.12 8.72 12.93
N GLN A 36 11.85 7.63 12.69
CA GLN A 36 12.61 7.45 11.46
C GLN A 36 11.75 6.73 10.42
N GLY A 37 11.79 7.22 9.19
CA GLY A 37 11.22 6.55 8.04
C GLY A 37 12.20 5.52 7.49
N TRP A 38 11.76 4.29 7.31
CA TRP A 38 12.48 3.24 6.61
C TRP A 38 11.89 3.11 5.22
N ILE A 39 12.71 3.23 4.18
CA ILE A 39 12.29 3.33 2.78
C ILE A 39 12.98 2.25 1.97
N GLU A 40 12.21 1.46 1.23
CA GLU A 40 12.76 0.65 0.15
C GLU A 40 12.90 1.54 -1.10
N ASP A 41 14.12 1.73 -1.56
CA ASP A 41 14.41 2.46 -2.79
C ASP A 41 14.03 1.62 -4.01
N LEU A 42 13.22 2.18 -4.90
CA LEU A 42 12.66 1.44 -6.04
C LEU A 42 13.74 0.95 -7.02
N ASP A 43 14.80 1.73 -7.25
CA ASP A 43 15.80 1.42 -8.26
C ASP A 43 16.91 0.53 -7.69
N SER A 44 17.46 0.91 -6.53
CA SER A 44 18.57 0.16 -5.91
C SER A 44 18.10 -1.06 -5.15
N ARG A 45 16.83 -1.09 -4.71
CA ARG A 45 16.24 -2.10 -3.79
C ARG A 45 16.95 -2.14 -2.44
N ASP A 46 17.57 -1.02 -2.10
CA ASP A 46 18.25 -0.84 -0.84
C ASP A 46 17.29 -0.27 0.20
N LEU A 47 17.60 -0.46 1.49
CA LEU A 47 16.90 0.22 2.56
C LEU A 47 17.61 1.54 2.86
N ILE A 48 16.82 2.60 2.99
CA ILE A 48 17.27 3.92 3.38
C ILE A 48 16.49 4.31 4.62
N ARG A 49 17.19 4.73 5.68
CA ARG A 49 16.56 5.29 6.86
C ARG A 49 16.70 6.81 6.84
N ILE A 50 15.60 7.52 7.09
CA ILE A 50 15.53 8.98 7.10
C ILE A 50 14.95 9.50 8.42
N ASP A 51 15.38 10.67 8.84
CA ASP A 51 14.71 11.42 9.91
C ASP A 51 13.45 12.09 9.33
N LEU A 52 12.26 11.77 9.83
CA LEU A 52 11.02 12.37 9.30
C LEU A 52 10.94 13.87 9.59
N ALA A 53 11.64 14.40 10.59
CA ALA A 53 11.73 15.84 10.81
C ALA A 53 12.67 16.54 9.80
N ASN A 54 13.51 15.76 9.10
CA ASN A 54 14.47 16.25 8.12
C ASN A 54 14.76 15.17 7.05
N PRO A 55 13.84 14.94 6.09
CA PRO A 55 13.90 13.80 5.15
C PRO A 55 15.14 13.75 4.23
N GLN A 56 15.97 14.78 4.25
CA GLN A 56 17.25 14.83 3.53
C GLN A 56 18.41 14.21 4.31
N ASN A 57 18.24 13.94 5.61
CA ASN A 57 19.24 13.30 6.45
C ASN A 57 19.05 11.78 6.45
N CYS A 58 19.96 11.08 5.78
CA CYS A 58 19.81 9.65 5.50
C CYS A 58 20.96 8.83 6.05
N THR A 59 20.63 7.61 6.47
CA THR A 59 21.58 6.57 6.84
C THR A 59 21.21 5.28 6.11
N GLU A 60 22.21 4.49 5.75
CA GLU A 60 22.01 3.16 5.16
C GLU A 60 22.06 2.12 6.28
N PRO A 61 20.93 1.44 6.58
CA PRO A 61 20.93 0.27 7.45
C PRO A 61 21.78 -0.86 6.83
N PRO A 62 22.17 -1.88 7.61
CA PRO A 62 22.90 -3.04 7.11
C PRO A 62 22.02 -4.00 6.28
N TRP A 63 21.31 -3.48 5.28
CA TRP A 63 20.52 -4.25 4.33
C TRP A 63 21.39 -4.71 3.16
N VAL A 64 21.01 -5.85 2.58
CA VAL A 64 21.61 -6.34 1.34
C VAL A 64 20.45 -6.64 0.37
N PRO A 65 20.36 -5.94 -0.77
CA PRO A 65 19.31 -6.18 -1.75
C PRO A 65 19.22 -7.65 -2.16
N GLY A 66 18.00 -8.21 -2.17
CA GLY A 66 17.76 -9.62 -2.51
C GLY A 66 17.99 -10.61 -1.37
N ASN A 67 18.38 -10.16 -0.17
CA ASN A 67 18.60 -11.04 0.98
C ASN A 67 17.33 -11.85 1.30
N GLY A 68 17.48 -13.14 1.57
CA GLY A 68 16.35 -14.06 1.82
C GLY A 68 15.36 -14.23 0.66
N GLY A 69 15.65 -13.71 -0.54
CA GLY A 69 14.73 -13.69 -1.67
C GLY A 69 13.84 -12.45 -1.75
N PHE A 70 14.07 -11.43 -0.92
CA PHE A 70 13.31 -10.18 -0.90
C PHE A 70 13.95 -9.16 -1.86
N THR A 71 13.37 -9.02 -3.04
CA THR A 71 13.83 -8.05 -4.06
C THR A 71 13.00 -6.77 -4.07
N TYR A 72 11.70 -6.91 -3.86
CA TYR A 72 10.75 -5.86 -3.53
C TYR A 72 9.93 -6.36 -2.35
N PHE A 73 9.49 -5.48 -1.44
CA PHE A 73 8.69 -5.91 -0.30
C PHE A 73 7.85 -4.80 0.32
N GLY A 74 6.65 -5.16 0.79
CA GLY A 74 5.96 -4.38 1.80
C GLY A 74 6.68 -4.54 3.14
N MET A 75 6.69 -3.50 3.97
CA MET A 75 7.31 -3.56 5.29
C MET A 75 6.53 -2.75 6.32
N GLY A 76 6.64 -3.17 7.58
CA GLY A 76 5.95 -2.54 8.71
C GLY A 76 6.56 -2.98 10.04
N PHE A 77 6.50 -2.09 11.04
CA PHE A 77 6.96 -2.39 12.39
C PHE A 77 5.82 -3.00 13.21
N VAL A 78 6.13 -4.04 13.98
CA VAL A 78 5.17 -4.74 14.86
C VAL A 78 5.70 -4.78 16.28
N GLY A 79 4.82 -4.56 17.26
CA GLY A 79 5.20 -4.48 18.66
C GLY A 79 5.79 -5.81 19.12
N ASP A 80 6.91 -5.77 19.83
CA ASP A 80 7.57 -6.96 20.37
C ASP A 80 8.17 -6.62 21.73
N ASP A 81 7.42 -6.95 22.79
CA ASP A 81 7.81 -6.75 24.18
C ASP A 81 8.91 -7.73 24.65
N THR A 82 9.30 -8.67 23.80
CA THR A 82 10.35 -9.66 24.08
C THR A 82 11.75 -9.16 23.70
N ILE A 83 11.86 -8.05 22.98
CA ILE A 83 13.15 -7.47 22.58
C ILE A 83 13.84 -6.85 23.79
N ALA A 84 15.06 -7.32 24.05
CA ALA A 84 15.89 -6.78 25.12
C ALA A 84 16.67 -5.56 24.59
N GLY A 85 16.66 -4.45 25.33
CA GLY A 85 17.50 -3.29 25.01
C GLY A 85 16.77 -1.96 24.94
N GLY A 86 15.44 -1.96 24.99
CA GLY A 86 14.63 -0.75 24.90
C GLY A 86 13.89 -0.62 23.57
N ASP A 87 14.26 -1.41 22.57
CA ASP A 87 13.46 -1.61 21.37
C ASP A 87 12.14 -2.29 21.74
N CYS A 88 11.07 -1.83 21.12
CA CYS A 88 9.70 -2.25 21.41
C CYS A 88 9.03 -2.89 20.19
N GLU A 89 9.74 -3.00 19.07
CA GLU A 89 9.19 -3.37 17.77
C GLU A 89 10.22 -4.07 16.91
N ARG A 90 9.74 -4.86 15.95
CA ARG A 90 10.55 -5.52 14.93
C ARG A 90 10.03 -5.16 13.54
N LEU A 91 10.94 -5.00 12.57
CA LEU A 91 10.58 -4.78 11.18
C LEU A 91 10.23 -6.12 10.52
N TYR A 92 9.07 -6.19 9.89
CA TYR A 92 8.66 -7.34 9.09
C TYR A 92 8.70 -6.99 7.60
N LEU A 93 8.87 -8.00 6.75
CA LEU A 93 8.92 -7.87 5.29
C LEU A 93 7.98 -8.89 4.64
N HIS A 94 7.26 -8.46 3.61
CA HIS A 94 6.38 -9.29 2.78
C HIS A 94 6.81 -9.20 1.32
N SER A 95 7.28 -10.31 0.75
CA SER A 95 7.93 -10.28 -0.56
C SER A 95 6.98 -9.92 -1.69
N TYR A 96 7.53 -9.31 -2.73
CA TYR A 96 6.94 -9.17 -4.05
C TYR A 96 7.95 -9.55 -5.14
N SER A 97 7.48 -10.28 -6.16
CA SER A 97 8.26 -10.75 -7.29
C SER A 97 8.66 -9.63 -8.27
N GLY A 98 7.96 -8.49 -8.24
CA GLY A 98 8.13 -7.42 -9.21
C GLY A 98 7.45 -7.70 -10.55
N GLN A 99 6.60 -8.73 -10.66
CA GLN A 99 6.00 -9.19 -11.92
C GLN A 99 4.49 -9.38 -11.82
N GLY A 100 3.76 -8.82 -12.79
CA GLY A 100 2.33 -9.10 -12.97
C GLY A 100 1.43 -8.46 -11.91
N PRO A 101 0.13 -8.81 -11.91
CA PRO A 101 -0.78 -8.41 -10.83
C PRO A 101 -0.38 -9.10 -9.52
N PHE A 102 -0.86 -8.57 -8.38
CA PHE A 102 -0.74 -9.27 -7.11
C PHE A 102 -1.48 -10.61 -7.22
N THR A 103 -0.74 -11.72 -7.17
CA THR A 103 -1.30 -13.06 -7.38
C THR A 103 -1.35 -13.86 -6.10
N GLU A 104 -2.16 -14.92 -6.14
CA GLU A 104 -2.28 -15.92 -5.08
C GLU A 104 -1.95 -17.31 -5.58
N GLY A 105 -1.28 -18.10 -4.75
CA GLY A 105 -0.93 -19.47 -5.06
C GLY A 105 0.01 -20.07 -4.02
N PRO A 106 0.08 -21.41 -3.91
CA PRO A 106 0.86 -22.06 -2.86
C PRO A 106 2.34 -21.64 -2.85
N GLY A 107 2.79 -21.02 -1.76
CA GLY A 107 4.19 -20.69 -1.47
C GLY A 107 4.86 -19.77 -2.50
N ILE A 108 4.11 -18.87 -3.13
CA ILE A 108 4.64 -17.93 -4.14
C ILE A 108 5.37 -16.73 -3.52
N GLY A 109 5.10 -16.43 -2.25
CA GLY A 109 5.74 -15.33 -1.51
C GLY A 109 6.45 -15.80 -0.24
N LYS A 110 7.02 -14.85 0.49
CA LYS A 110 7.73 -15.04 1.75
C LYS A 110 7.39 -13.95 2.75
N LEU A 111 7.36 -14.36 4.02
CA LEU A 111 7.30 -13.46 5.18
C LEU A 111 8.60 -13.58 5.97
N ALA A 112 9.18 -12.46 6.37
CA ALA A 112 10.40 -12.43 7.17
C ALA A 112 10.35 -11.35 8.25
N ALA A 113 11.21 -11.51 9.24
CA ALA A 113 11.52 -10.50 10.23
C ALA A 113 12.98 -10.05 10.05
N TYR A 114 13.20 -8.75 10.03
CA TYR A 114 14.49 -8.09 9.90
C TYR A 114 14.86 -7.42 11.22
N ASP A 115 16.12 -7.55 11.63
CA ASP A 115 16.67 -6.86 12.78
C ASP A 115 17.47 -5.62 12.31
N PRO A 116 16.95 -4.40 12.55
CA PRO A 116 17.64 -3.15 12.24
C PRO A 116 19.04 -2.99 12.83
N ALA A 117 19.32 -3.62 13.98
CA ALA A 117 20.55 -3.38 14.73
C ALA A 117 21.76 -4.07 14.10
N ASP A 118 21.57 -5.26 13.53
CA ASP A 118 22.66 -6.06 12.95
C ASP A 118 22.44 -6.49 11.49
N GLY A 119 21.26 -6.24 10.94
CA GLY A 119 20.91 -6.57 9.57
C GLY A 119 20.54 -8.04 9.35
N SER A 120 20.36 -8.80 10.43
CA SER A 120 19.94 -10.19 10.33
C SER A 120 18.51 -10.28 9.81
N LEU A 121 18.27 -11.30 8.99
CA LEU A 121 16.98 -11.58 8.39
C LEU A 121 16.60 -13.02 8.72
N THR A 122 15.42 -13.21 9.31
CA THR A 122 14.84 -14.52 9.58
C THR A 122 13.59 -14.71 8.73
N VAL A 123 13.67 -15.59 7.73
CA VAL A 123 12.48 -16.01 6.97
C VAL A 123 11.62 -16.89 7.86
N LEU A 124 10.36 -16.47 8.06
CA LEU A 124 9.42 -17.13 8.96
C LEU A 124 8.64 -18.23 8.22
N ALA A 125 8.07 -17.87 7.07
CA ALA A 125 7.24 -18.76 6.27
C ALA A 125 7.33 -18.46 4.77
N ASP A 126 7.10 -19.49 3.95
CA ASP A 126 6.57 -19.29 2.61
C ASP A 126 5.07 -18.99 2.74
N ILE A 127 4.58 -18.01 2.00
CA ILE A 127 3.18 -17.55 2.05
C ILE A 127 2.54 -17.60 0.67
N ASP A 128 1.21 -17.62 0.64
CA ASP A 128 0.44 -17.85 -0.59
C ASP A 128 0.15 -16.56 -1.39
N TYR A 129 0.83 -15.46 -1.06
CA TYR A 129 0.59 -14.11 -1.59
C TYR A 129 1.84 -13.50 -2.19
N ASP A 130 1.77 -13.01 -3.43
CA ASP A 130 2.85 -12.27 -4.09
C ASP A 130 2.57 -10.75 -4.05
N GLY A 131 3.21 -10.05 -3.11
CA GLY A 131 3.10 -8.60 -2.92
C GLY A 131 1.93 -8.17 -2.03
N GLY A 132 2.22 -7.97 -0.75
CA GLY A 132 1.32 -7.41 0.25
C GLY A 132 1.96 -6.22 0.95
N GLU A 133 1.13 -5.26 1.35
CA GLU A 133 1.52 -4.18 2.26
C GLU A 133 1.30 -4.66 3.68
N ILE A 134 2.21 -4.37 4.62
CA ILE A 134 2.09 -4.89 5.99
C ILE A 134 2.26 -3.78 7.02
N ASP A 135 1.56 -3.93 8.13
CA ASP A 135 1.73 -3.08 9.29
C ASP A 135 1.40 -3.88 10.56
N GLY A 136 1.87 -3.37 11.69
CA GLY A 136 1.69 -3.97 12.99
C GLY A 136 0.76 -3.21 13.90
N THR A 137 0.57 -3.79 15.08
CA THR A 137 -0.11 -3.17 16.21
C THR A 137 0.85 -3.11 17.40
N GLY A 138 0.60 -2.17 18.32
CA GLY A 138 1.41 -2.04 19.54
C GLY A 138 1.28 -3.23 20.50
N ASP A 139 0.25 -4.06 20.37
CA ASP A 139 0.09 -5.32 21.11
C ASP A 139 0.68 -6.54 20.39
N GLY A 140 1.40 -6.32 19.29
CA GLY A 140 2.26 -7.31 18.65
C GLY A 140 1.59 -8.20 17.60
N ARG A 141 0.45 -7.78 17.06
CA ARG A 141 -0.22 -8.47 15.96
C ARG A 141 0.26 -7.94 14.62
N LEU A 142 0.55 -8.84 13.69
CA LEU A 142 1.06 -8.56 12.34
C LEU A 142 -0.03 -8.76 11.29
N PHE A 143 -0.25 -7.76 10.46
CA PHE A 143 -1.26 -7.79 9.41
C PHE A 143 -0.70 -7.50 8.03
N ALA A 144 -1.35 -8.05 7.01
CA ALA A 144 -1.09 -7.73 5.61
C ALA A 144 -2.36 -7.39 4.85
N PHE A 145 -2.26 -6.37 4.00
CA PHE A 145 -3.18 -6.09 2.91
C PHE A 145 -2.64 -6.73 1.61
N ALA A 146 -3.21 -7.86 1.22
CA ALA A 146 -2.73 -8.66 0.08
C ALA A 146 -3.86 -9.40 -0.65
N GLY A 147 -3.51 -10.06 -1.75
CA GLY A 147 -4.40 -10.94 -2.49
C GLY A 147 -5.33 -10.28 -3.53
N ASP A 148 -5.99 -11.13 -4.31
CA ASP A 148 -7.00 -10.82 -5.32
C ASP A 148 -8.13 -11.89 -5.30
N PRO A 149 -9.34 -11.60 -4.78
CA PRO A 149 -9.75 -10.31 -4.22
C PRO A 149 -8.95 -9.94 -2.97
N SER A 150 -8.86 -8.66 -2.65
CA SER A 150 -8.04 -8.18 -1.55
C SER A 150 -8.52 -8.66 -0.18
N LYS A 151 -7.57 -8.85 0.73
CA LYS A 151 -7.76 -9.44 2.05
C LYS A 151 -6.94 -8.69 3.08
N LEU A 152 -7.44 -8.68 4.31
CA LEU A 152 -6.68 -8.45 5.51
C LEU A 152 -6.30 -9.81 6.10
N ILE A 153 -5.00 -10.12 6.14
CA ILE A 153 -4.47 -11.37 6.68
C ILE A 153 -3.75 -11.08 7.99
N GLU A 154 -4.08 -11.80 9.04
CA GLU A 154 -3.30 -11.80 10.28
C GLU A 154 -2.31 -12.96 10.26
N TYR A 155 -1.04 -12.67 10.54
CA TYR A 155 0.01 -13.67 10.67
C TYR A 155 0.47 -13.80 12.11
N ASP A 156 0.87 -15.00 12.50
CA ASP A 156 1.65 -15.22 13.70
C ASP A 156 3.05 -14.62 13.50
N PRO A 157 3.47 -13.63 14.31
CA PRO A 157 4.72 -12.89 14.10
C PRO A 157 5.98 -13.72 14.42
N GLN A 158 5.84 -14.92 15.00
CA GLN A 158 6.97 -15.80 15.32
C GLN A 158 7.17 -16.90 14.27
N THR A 159 6.08 -17.37 13.67
CA THR A 159 6.07 -18.53 12.78
C THR A 159 5.71 -18.18 11.34
N GLY A 160 5.00 -17.07 11.12
CA GLY A 160 4.41 -16.70 9.84
C GLY A 160 3.17 -17.52 9.46
N ASP A 161 2.63 -18.32 10.37
CA ASP A 161 1.37 -19.04 10.16
C ASP A 161 0.21 -18.04 10.01
N VAL A 162 -0.72 -18.33 9.10
CA VAL A 162 -1.95 -17.54 8.94
C VAL A 162 -2.88 -17.80 10.13
N LEU A 163 -3.24 -16.75 10.86
CA LEU A 163 -4.13 -16.80 12.02
C LEU A 163 -5.58 -16.48 11.65
N ASP A 164 -5.79 -15.44 10.85
CA ASP A 164 -7.11 -15.01 10.38
C ASP A 164 -7.04 -14.41 8.97
N VAL A 165 -8.15 -14.48 8.24
CA VAL A 165 -8.29 -13.92 6.89
C VAL A 165 -9.66 -13.28 6.75
N MET A 166 -9.69 -11.97 6.56
CA MET A 166 -10.88 -11.20 6.23
C MET A 166 -10.83 -10.76 4.76
N VAL A 167 -11.84 -11.16 3.98
CA VAL A 167 -12.00 -10.63 2.61
C VAL A 167 -12.52 -9.19 2.70
N LEU A 168 -11.81 -8.26 2.04
CA LEU A 168 -12.17 -6.85 1.99
C LEU A 168 -13.00 -6.61 0.73
N ALA A 169 -14.28 -6.97 0.81
CA ALA A 169 -15.21 -6.79 -0.30
C ALA A 169 -15.21 -5.31 -0.75
N ASP A 170 -15.24 -5.11 -2.08
CA ASP A 170 -15.30 -3.79 -2.72
C ASP A 170 -14.07 -2.88 -2.51
N LEU A 171 -12.98 -3.38 -1.93
CA LEU A 171 -11.70 -2.68 -1.88
C LEU A 171 -10.70 -3.34 -2.85
N PRO A 172 -10.45 -2.80 -4.05
CA PRO A 172 -9.46 -3.37 -4.96
C PRO A 172 -8.04 -3.11 -4.46
N LYS A 173 -7.11 -4.03 -4.75
CA LYS A 173 -5.68 -3.75 -4.62
C LYS A 173 -5.18 -3.14 -5.93
N THR A 174 -4.64 -1.92 -5.87
CA THR A 174 -4.22 -1.12 -7.03
C THR A 174 -2.70 -1.11 -7.21
N SER A 175 -2.21 -0.61 -8.35
CA SER A 175 -0.77 -0.61 -8.68
C SER A 175 0.10 0.15 -7.67
N ALA A 176 -0.48 1.18 -7.04
CA ALA A 176 -0.02 1.77 -5.80
C ALA A 176 -0.99 1.36 -4.70
N SER A 177 -0.48 0.70 -3.68
CA SER A 177 -1.21 0.42 -2.45
C SER A 177 -0.33 0.73 -1.27
N ALA A 178 -0.93 1.13 -0.16
CA ALA A 178 -0.27 1.15 1.14
C ALA A 178 -1.26 0.78 2.23
N PHE A 179 -0.75 0.48 3.42
CA PHE A 179 -1.52 -0.03 4.54
C PHE A 179 -0.95 0.54 5.83
N ALA A 180 -1.83 0.93 6.76
CA ALA A 180 -1.43 1.45 8.05
C ALA A 180 -2.44 1.07 9.14
N PHE A 181 -1.97 0.87 10.37
CA PHE A 181 -2.81 0.74 11.56
C PHE A 181 -2.75 2.00 12.42
N HIS A 182 -3.89 2.55 12.83
CA HIS A 182 -3.88 3.69 13.75
C HIS A 182 -5.08 3.66 14.68
N SER A 183 -4.82 3.79 15.99
CA SER A 183 -5.83 3.98 17.03
C SER A 183 -6.99 2.97 17.01
N GLY A 184 -6.71 1.71 16.64
CA GLY A 184 -7.72 0.63 16.61
C GLY A 184 -8.20 0.26 15.22
N ASP A 185 -7.95 1.11 14.21
CA ASP A 185 -8.46 0.97 12.86
C ASP A 185 -7.37 0.72 11.82
N PHE A 186 -7.76 0.11 10.70
CA PHE A 186 -6.90 -0.01 9.52
C PHE A 186 -7.23 1.02 8.46
N TYR A 187 -6.20 1.56 7.83
CA TYR A 187 -6.28 2.53 6.75
C TYR A 187 -5.62 1.94 5.52
N PHE A 188 -6.40 1.86 4.44
CA PHE A 188 -5.99 1.35 3.15
C PHE A 188 -5.88 2.51 2.17
N PHE A 189 -4.72 2.63 1.55
CA PHE A 189 -4.45 3.62 0.53
C PHE A 189 -4.45 2.90 -0.81
N THR A 190 -5.39 3.25 -1.68
CA THR A 190 -5.54 2.65 -3.02
C THR A 190 -5.70 3.76 -4.05
N GLU A 191 -5.40 3.51 -5.32
CA GLU A 191 -5.51 4.54 -6.35
C GLU A 191 -6.96 4.95 -6.59
N ALA A 192 -7.25 6.25 -6.51
CA ALA A 192 -8.55 6.81 -6.83
C ALA A 192 -8.71 7.02 -8.34
N VAL A 193 -9.94 6.92 -8.84
CA VAL A 193 -10.26 7.40 -10.19
C VAL A 193 -10.30 8.93 -10.16
N PRO A 194 -9.48 9.64 -10.95
CA PRO A 194 -9.43 11.10 -10.88
C PRO A 194 -10.79 11.73 -11.25
N PRO A 195 -11.23 12.83 -10.60
CA PRO A 195 -12.57 13.40 -10.82
C PRO A 195 -12.78 13.93 -12.24
N ALA A 196 -11.70 14.26 -12.94
CA ALA A 196 -11.73 14.72 -14.33
C ALA A 196 -11.98 13.57 -15.34
N CYS A 197 -11.76 12.32 -14.95
CA CYS A 197 -11.86 11.18 -15.84
C CYS A 197 -13.29 10.94 -16.34
N GLY A 198 -14.27 10.92 -15.42
CA GLY A 198 -15.69 10.73 -15.76
C GLY A 198 -16.22 11.76 -16.77
N PRO A 199 -16.12 13.08 -16.48
CA PRO A 199 -16.51 14.12 -17.41
C PRO A 199 -15.79 14.04 -18.76
N CYS A 200 -14.54 13.59 -18.79
CA CYS A 200 -13.84 13.37 -20.05
C CYS A 200 -14.45 12.20 -20.85
N LEU A 201 -14.72 11.08 -20.18
CA LEU A 201 -15.33 9.90 -20.81
C LEU A 201 -16.76 10.15 -21.30
N GLU A 202 -17.52 11.00 -20.62
CA GLU A 202 -18.84 11.46 -21.08
C GLU A 202 -18.77 12.19 -22.44
N ALA A 203 -17.64 12.85 -22.76
CA ALA A 203 -17.43 13.46 -24.06
C ALA A 203 -17.20 12.43 -25.18
N CYS A 204 -16.97 11.16 -24.84
CA CYS A 204 -16.83 10.03 -25.78
C CYS A 204 -18.18 9.39 -26.15
N THR A 205 -19.29 10.07 -25.84
CA THR A 205 -20.64 9.61 -26.17
C THR A 205 -20.91 9.61 -27.68
N PRO A 206 -21.76 8.71 -28.20
CA PRO A 206 -22.66 7.81 -27.45
C PRO A 206 -22.02 6.51 -26.95
N THR A 207 -20.90 6.06 -27.53
CA THR A 207 -20.35 4.71 -27.29
C THR A 207 -19.96 4.45 -25.84
N TYR A 208 -19.52 5.48 -25.11
CA TYR A 208 -19.27 5.36 -23.67
C TYR A 208 -20.54 5.01 -22.87
N LEU A 209 -21.68 5.66 -23.15
CA LEU A 209 -22.94 5.37 -22.45
C LEU A 209 -23.49 3.99 -22.82
N GLU A 210 -23.27 3.55 -24.07
CA GLU A 210 -23.61 2.18 -24.48
C GLU A 210 -22.76 1.16 -23.71
N CYS A 211 -21.48 1.43 -23.51
CA CYS A 211 -20.60 0.59 -22.69
C CYS A 211 -21.06 0.54 -21.22
N LEU A 212 -21.43 1.67 -20.62
CA LEU A 212 -21.94 1.68 -19.24
C LEU A 212 -23.25 0.92 -19.06
N ALA A 213 -24.07 0.83 -20.11
CA ALA A 213 -25.32 0.08 -20.09
C ALA A 213 -25.11 -1.44 -20.26
N ASP A 214 -23.94 -1.86 -20.76
CA ASP A 214 -23.53 -3.26 -20.88
C ASP A 214 -22.69 -3.67 -19.66
N PRO A 215 -23.15 -4.61 -18.81
CA PRO A 215 -22.43 -5.01 -17.61
C PRO A 215 -21.01 -5.53 -17.84
N GLU A 216 -20.77 -6.24 -18.95
CA GLU A 216 -19.44 -6.80 -19.26
C GLU A 216 -18.49 -5.69 -19.71
N CYS A 217 -18.98 -4.76 -20.54
CA CYS A 217 -18.21 -3.60 -20.95
C CYS A 217 -17.91 -2.67 -19.76
N ALA A 218 -18.90 -2.38 -18.94
CA ALA A 218 -18.76 -1.54 -17.75
C ALA A 218 -17.74 -2.13 -16.77
N ALA A 219 -17.79 -3.43 -16.50
CA ALA A 219 -16.81 -4.11 -15.66
C ALA A 219 -15.40 -4.07 -16.27
N SER A 220 -15.27 -4.28 -17.57
CA SER A 220 -13.99 -4.23 -18.27
C SER A 220 -13.37 -2.83 -18.25
N LEU A 221 -14.19 -1.80 -18.48
CA LEU A 221 -13.77 -0.39 -18.40
C LEU A 221 -13.39 0.00 -16.97
N GLN A 222 -14.18 -0.42 -15.97
CA GLN A 222 -13.87 -0.16 -14.56
C GLN A 222 -12.53 -0.81 -14.18
N CYS A 223 -12.29 -2.07 -14.58
CA CYS A 223 -11.00 -2.70 -14.33
C CYS A 223 -9.83 -1.91 -14.96
N ALA A 224 -10.00 -1.40 -16.19
CA ALA A 224 -8.95 -0.59 -16.82
C ALA A 224 -8.69 0.72 -16.07
N LEU A 225 -9.74 1.36 -15.54
CA LEU A 225 -9.61 2.56 -14.71
C LEU A 225 -8.92 2.25 -13.37
N ASP A 226 -9.26 1.13 -12.75
CA ASP A 226 -8.69 0.68 -11.47
C ASP A 226 -7.22 0.28 -11.61
N LEU A 227 -6.86 -0.46 -12.66
CA LEU A 227 -5.49 -0.86 -12.92
C LEU A 227 -4.62 0.24 -13.54
N GLY A 228 -5.21 1.32 -14.04
CA GLY A 228 -4.44 2.38 -14.69
C GLY A 228 -3.98 2.04 -16.12
N GLN A 229 -4.52 0.97 -16.71
CA GLN A 229 -4.03 0.42 -17.98
C GLN A 229 -5.13 -0.28 -18.78
N LEU A 230 -4.99 -0.27 -20.11
CA LEU A 230 -5.80 -1.05 -21.03
C LEU A 230 -5.03 -2.31 -21.44
N THR A 231 -5.54 -3.47 -21.07
CA THR A 231 -5.00 -4.79 -21.41
C THR A 231 -6.10 -5.70 -21.97
N ASP A 232 -5.73 -6.85 -22.51
CA ASP A 232 -6.71 -7.86 -22.94
C ASP A 232 -7.54 -8.38 -21.76
N ASP A 233 -6.92 -8.48 -20.58
CA ASP A 233 -7.59 -8.90 -19.34
C ASP A 233 -8.51 -7.81 -18.77
N CYS A 234 -8.13 -6.53 -18.93
CA CYS A 234 -8.88 -5.38 -18.43
C CYS A 234 -9.00 -4.27 -19.47
N GLY A 235 -10.23 -3.99 -19.89
CA GLY A 235 -10.54 -3.05 -20.96
C GLY A 235 -10.76 -3.72 -22.30
N GLY A 236 -10.30 -4.95 -22.55
CA GLY A 236 -10.42 -5.64 -23.85
C GLY A 236 -11.84 -5.78 -24.41
N LEU A 237 -12.88 -5.72 -23.57
CA LEU A 237 -14.29 -5.75 -24.00
C LEU A 237 -14.87 -4.37 -24.29
N ALA A 238 -14.17 -3.29 -23.96
CA ALA A 238 -14.62 -1.95 -24.30
C ALA A 238 -14.50 -1.69 -25.82
N PRO A 239 -15.51 -1.04 -26.44
CA PRO A 239 -15.45 -0.70 -27.86
C PRO A 239 -14.19 0.09 -28.22
N GLN A 240 -13.66 -0.14 -29.43
CA GLN A 240 -12.46 0.55 -29.91
C GLN A 240 -12.56 2.08 -29.83
N GLU A 241 -13.76 2.63 -29.96
CA GLU A 241 -14.01 4.07 -29.82
C GLU A 241 -13.80 4.56 -28.39
N VAL A 242 -14.20 3.77 -27.39
CA VAL A 242 -13.92 4.04 -25.96
C VAL A 242 -12.42 3.93 -25.69
N HIS A 243 -11.75 2.91 -26.23
CA HIS A 243 -10.28 2.80 -26.14
C HIS A 243 -9.58 4.00 -26.75
N ASN A 244 -9.96 4.39 -27.96
CA ASN A 244 -9.36 5.52 -28.65
C ASN A 244 -9.61 6.83 -27.89
N CYS A 245 -10.78 6.98 -27.28
CA CYS A 245 -11.08 8.15 -26.47
C CYS A 245 -10.24 8.17 -25.18
N LEU A 246 -10.18 7.05 -24.45
CA LEU A 246 -9.35 6.94 -23.26
C LEU A 246 -7.87 7.19 -23.57
N ALA A 247 -7.34 6.58 -24.64
CA ALA A 247 -5.93 6.68 -24.99
C ALA A 247 -5.51 8.03 -25.61
N ASN A 248 -6.40 8.70 -26.35
CA ASN A 248 -6.02 9.92 -27.10
C ASN A 248 -6.60 11.23 -26.53
N GLN A 249 -7.71 11.15 -25.78
CA GLN A 249 -8.41 12.33 -25.27
C GLN A 249 -8.41 12.38 -23.75
N CYS A 250 -8.67 11.26 -23.09
CA CYS A 250 -8.84 11.21 -21.63
C CYS A 250 -7.64 10.67 -20.88
N LEU A 251 -6.53 10.38 -21.58
CA LEU A 251 -5.36 9.74 -20.98
C LEU A 251 -4.87 10.50 -19.76
N ASP A 252 -4.59 11.80 -19.91
CA ASP A 252 -4.11 12.63 -18.79
C ASP A 252 -5.18 12.87 -17.71
N SER A 253 -6.47 12.79 -18.08
CA SER A 253 -7.58 12.99 -17.13
C SER A 253 -7.86 11.74 -16.29
N CYS A 254 -7.54 10.55 -16.80
CA CYS A 254 -7.76 9.27 -16.12
C CYS A 254 -6.48 8.69 -15.53
N PHE A 255 -5.34 8.94 -16.18
CA PHE A 255 -4.01 8.42 -15.86
C PHE A 255 -2.99 9.57 -15.89
N PRO A 256 -3.06 10.51 -14.94
CA PRO A 256 -2.20 11.68 -14.93
C PRO A 256 -0.72 11.29 -14.82
N VAL A 257 0.14 12.12 -15.40
CA VAL A 257 1.60 11.99 -15.26
C VAL A 257 1.97 12.09 -13.77
N GLY A 258 2.72 11.09 -13.27
CA GLY A 258 2.99 10.92 -11.84
C GLY A 258 2.13 9.85 -11.16
N GLY A 259 1.15 9.29 -11.89
CA GLY A 259 0.26 8.23 -11.42
C GLY A 259 -0.99 8.78 -10.75
N LYS A 260 -1.95 7.89 -10.48
CA LYS A 260 -3.23 8.27 -9.88
C LYS A 260 -3.03 8.65 -8.40
N PRO A 261 -3.60 9.77 -7.92
CA PRO A 261 -3.66 10.04 -6.49
C PRO A 261 -4.40 8.91 -5.77
N SER A 262 -4.12 8.72 -4.48
CA SER A 262 -4.77 7.69 -3.68
C SER A 262 -6.09 8.18 -3.10
N GLN A 263 -7.01 7.26 -2.79
CA GLN A 263 -8.08 7.43 -1.81
C GLN A 263 -7.67 6.71 -0.51
N VAL A 264 -8.34 7.04 0.59
CA VAL A 264 -8.16 6.41 1.90
C VAL A 264 -9.46 5.75 2.31
N THR A 265 -9.39 4.44 2.56
CA THR A 265 -10.50 3.65 3.10
C THR A 265 -10.14 3.21 4.51
N ARG A 266 -11.03 3.46 5.47
CA ARG A 266 -10.88 3.02 6.86
C ARG A 266 -11.70 1.76 7.09
N LEU A 267 -11.16 0.83 7.87
CA LEU A 267 -11.88 -0.29 8.47
C LEU A 267 -11.97 -0.05 9.99
N ASP A 268 -13.19 0.11 10.50
CA ASP A 268 -13.49 0.16 11.96
C ASP A 268 -13.20 -1.22 12.57
N TRP A 269 -11.94 -1.49 12.90
CA TRP A 269 -11.50 -2.83 13.23
C TRP A 269 -11.74 -3.19 14.69
N ASP A 270 -11.61 -2.22 15.59
CA ASP A 270 -11.90 -2.39 17.01
C ASP A 270 -13.41 -2.32 17.33
N GLU A 271 -14.24 -2.05 16.30
CA GLU A 271 -15.69 -1.93 16.37
C GLU A 271 -16.14 -0.82 17.33
N SER A 272 -15.31 0.21 17.50
CA SER A 272 -15.56 1.32 18.42
C SER A 272 -16.80 2.13 18.06
N GLU A 273 -17.24 2.09 16.80
CA GLU A 273 -18.47 2.75 16.34
C GLU A 273 -19.73 1.89 16.47
N GLY A 274 -19.58 0.61 16.85
CA GLY A 274 -20.67 -0.32 17.11
C GLY A 274 -21.46 -0.76 15.86
N GLN A 275 -20.92 -0.52 14.67
CA GLN A 275 -21.48 -0.98 13.39
C GLN A 275 -20.86 -2.30 12.91
N GLY A 276 -19.94 -2.86 13.71
CA GLY A 276 -19.08 -3.96 13.31
C GLY A 276 -17.95 -3.47 12.40
N LYS A 277 -17.21 -4.42 11.83
CA LYS A 277 -16.08 -4.15 10.94
C LYS A 277 -16.56 -3.67 9.57
N VAL A 278 -16.67 -2.35 9.40
CA VAL A 278 -17.18 -1.70 8.19
C VAL A 278 -16.08 -0.95 7.47
N LEU A 279 -16.04 -1.08 6.15
CA LEU A 279 -15.18 -0.27 5.27
C LEU A 279 -15.89 1.04 4.91
N GLU A 280 -15.18 2.16 5.06
CA GLU A 280 -15.66 3.50 4.73
C GLU A 280 -14.57 4.28 4.00
N VAL A 281 -14.92 4.92 2.87
CA VAL A 281 -14.02 5.88 2.23
C VAL A 281 -14.01 7.17 3.06
N VAL A 282 -12.91 7.40 3.78
CA VAL A 282 -12.74 8.59 4.62
C VAL A 282 -12.10 9.74 3.86
N ASN A 283 -11.27 9.45 2.85
CA ASN A 283 -10.74 10.41 1.89
C ASN A 283 -10.95 9.91 0.47
N ALA A 284 -11.72 10.62 -0.36
CA ALA A 284 -11.90 10.21 -1.75
C ALA A 284 -10.71 10.52 -2.65
N MET A 285 -9.80 11.44 -2.25
CA MET A 285 -8.75 11.98 -3.10
C MET A 285 -7.64 12.66 -2.27
N ALA A 286 -6.63 11.89 -1.89
CA ALA A 286 -5.39 12.38 -1.30
C ALA A 286 -4.62 13.26 -2.32
N PRO A 287 -3.77 14.19 -1.85
CA PRO A 287 -2.99 15.06 -2.74
C PRO A 287 -1.86 14.33 -3.47
N ILE A 288 -1.60 13.07 -3.14
CA ILE A 288 -0.48 12.27 -3.65
C ILE A 288 -0.89 10.84 -3.99
N ARG A 289 -0.05 10.19 -4.81
CA ARG A 289 -0.04 8.74 -5.00
C ARG A 289 0.76 8.11 -3.86
N VAL A 290 0.07 7.40 -2.97
CA VAL A 290 0.68 6.73 -1.82
C VAL A 290 1.13 5.33 -2.24
N VAL A 291 2.45 5.08 -2.15
CA VAL A 291 3.09 3.78 -2.49
C VAL A 291 3.62 3.04 -1.25
N GLY A 292 3.64 3.71 -0.11
CA GLY A 292 4.02 3.15 1.18
C GLY A 292 3.48 4.05 2.29
N ALA A 293 3.12 3.45 3.41
CA ALA A 293 2.64 4.13 4.60
C ALA A 293 3.10 3.31 5.80
N GLY A 294 3.39 3.99 6.91
CA GLY A 294 3.75 3.34 8.15
C GLY A 294 3.34 4.18 9.32
N THR A 295 3.08 3.52 10.44
CA THR A 295 2.78 4.18 11.70
C THR A 295 3.80 3.76 12.75
N SER A 296 4.11 4.70 13.62
CA SER A 296 4.96 4.41 14.77
C SER A 296 4.08 3.76 15.84
N ILE A 297 4.18 2.45 15.98
CA ILE A 297 3.31 1.64 16.86
C ILE A 297 3.71 1.73 18.35
N CYS A 298 4.93 2.17 18.63
CA CYS A 298 5.42 2.37 19.99
C CYS A 298 5.66 3.83 20.37
N ALA A 299 5.39 4.79 19.48
CA ALA A 299 5.47 6.19 19.86
C ALA A 299 4.55 6.41 21.07
N PRO A 300 5.06 6.97 22.19
CA PRO A 300 4.20 7.31 23.30
C PRO A 300 3.09 8.24 22.80
N LEU A 301 1.84 8.01 23.23
CA LEU A 301 0.64 8.80 22.89
C LEU A 301 0.72 10.30 23.25
N GLU A 302 1.87 10.79 23.70
CA GLU A 302 2.10 12.21 23.93
C GLU A 302 2.49 12.90 22.62
N VAL A 303 1.48 13.39 21.92
CA VAL A 303 1.64 14.48 20.95
C VAL A 303 2.23 15.69 21.69
N PRO A 304 3.27 16.38 21.17
CA PRO A 304 3.79 17.60 21.79
C PRO A 304 2.74 18.71 21.94
#